data_AF-A0A535SD84-F1
#
_entry.id   AF-A0A535SD84-F1
#
_cell.length_a   1.000
_cell.length_b   1.000
_cell.length_c   1.000
_cell.angle_alpha   90.00
_cell.angle_beta   90.00
_cell.angle_gamma   90.00
#
_symmetry.space_group_name_H-M   'P 1'
#
loop_
_entity.id
_entity.type
_entity.pdbx_description
1 polymer ?
#
loop_
_entity_poly.entity_id
_entity_poly.type
_entity_poly.pdbx_seq_one_letter_code
_entity_poly.pdbx_strand_id
1 'polypeptide(L)' 'MLDHPSLAIELSNGLIALNDDFRDRVIVIDPKTDNIIWQYGVNDRRGRSDGLLFIPDGIDIKPVNWGVSPAATPAPSVR' A
#
# COMPACT_ATOMS: atom_id res chain seq x y z
N MET A 1 12.13 7.12 12.99
CA MET A 1 11.41 6.21 13.92
C MET A 1 9.95 6.22 13.57
N LEU A 2 9.26 5.08 13.69
CA LEU A 2 7.80 4.97 13.51
C LEU A 2 7.06 5.52 14.73
N ASP A 3 5.78 5.83 14.57
CA ASP A 3 4.87 6.34 15.58
C ASP A 3 3.44 5.80 15.36
N HIS A 4 3.05 4.86 16.22
CA HIS A 4 1.72 4.21 16.21
C HIS A 4 1.32 3.56 14.86
N PRO A 5 2.15 2.70 14.24
CA PRO A 5 1.71 1.95 13.06
C PRO A 5 0.59 0.97 13.41
N SER A 6 -0.45 0.85 12.57
CA SER A 6 -1.60 -0.03 12.82
C SER A 6 -1.75 -1.23 11.86
N LEU A 7 -1.24 -1.15 10.61
CA LEU A 7 -1.23 -2.27 9.66
C LEU A 7 0.11 -2.37 8.90
N ALA A 8 0.54 -3.60 8.63
CA ALA A 8 1.67 -3.91 7.76
C ALA A 8 1.33 -5.08 6.83
N ILE A 9 1.75 -4.99 5.57
CA ILE A 9 1.56 -6.01 4.53
C ILE A 9 2.93 -6.29 3.89
N GLU A 10 3.32 -7.57 3.88
CA GLU A 10 4.47 -8.02 3.08
C GLU A 10 4.10 -8.05 1.59
N LEU A 11 4.95 -7.44 0.77
CA LEU A 11 4.82 -7.41 -0.68
C LEU A 11 5.49 -8.64 -1.31
N SER A 12 5.13 -8.98 -2.55
CA SER A 12 5.65 -10.17 -3.25
C SER A 12 7.17 -10.20 -3.46
N ASN A 13 7.84 -9.05 -3.30
CA ASN A 13 9.29 -8.91 -3.38
C ASN A 13 10.00 -8.90 -2.00
N GLY A 14 9.27 -9.16 -0.91
CA GLY A 14 9.79 -9.23 0.46
C GLY A 14 9.97 -7.87 1.15
N LEU A 15 9.52 -6.79 0.52
CA LEU A 15 9.41 -5.47 1.18
C LEU A 15 8.15 -5.41 2.03
N ILE A 16 8.08 -4.47 2.97
CA ILE A 16 6.92 -4.30 3.84
C ILE A 16 6.31 -2.92 3.61
N ALA A 17 5.04 -2.87 3.21
CA ALA A 17 4.24 -1.65 3.20
C ALA A 17 3.51 -1.53 4.54
N LEU A 18 3.50 -0.33 5.14
CA LEU A 18 2.78 -0.08 6.39
C LEU A 18 2.34 1.38 6.50
N ASN A 19 1.30 1.62 7.28
CA ASN A 19 0.93 2.95 7.73
C ASN A 19 1.63 3.31 9.04
N ASP A 20 2.04 4.56 9.14
CA ASP A 20 2.71 5.16 10.29
C ASP A 20 1.83 6.32 10.77
N ASP A 21 0.80 5.97 11.52
CA ASP A 21 -0.42 6.76 11.71
C ASP A 21 -0.11 8.15 12.22
N PHE A 22 0.70 8.24 13.27
CA PHE A 22 0.98 9.51 13.93
C PHE A 22 2.13 10.29 13.28
N ARG A 23 2.76 9.72 12.25
CA ARG A 23 3.63 10.43 11.32
C ARG A 23 2.93 10.89 10.05
N ASP A 24 1.63 10.63 9.91
CA ASP A 24 0.80 11.02 8.76
C ASP A 24 1.39 10.56 7.42
N ARG A 25 1.85 9.30 7.36
CA ARG A 25 2.48 8.73 6.16
C ARG A 25 2.20 7.24 5.98
N VAL A 26 2.30 6.79 4.74
CA VAL A 26 2.46 5.37 4.36
C VAL A 26 3.87 5.21 3.83
N ILE A 27 4.55 4.14 4.24
CA ILE A 27 5.93 3.87 3.86
C ILE A 27 6.07 2.44 3.33
N VAL A 28 7.11 2.24 2.52
CA VAL A 28 7.65 0.91 2.22
C VAL A 28 9.04 0.81 2.80
N ILE A 29 9.30 -0.23 3.57
CA ILE A 29 10.61 -0.51 4.16
C ILE A 29 11.24 -1.76 3.55
N ASP A 30 12.56 -1.78 3.52
CA ASP A 30 13.34 -3.00 3.33
C ASP A 30 13.73 -3.57 4.71
N PRO A 31 13.14 -4.71 5.13
CA PRO A 31 13.40 -5.29 6.45
C PRO A 31 14.82 -5.86 6.60
N LYS A 32 15.61 -5.94 5.53
CA LYS A 32 17.01 -6.38 5.60
C LYS A 32 17.96 -5.24 5.97
N THR A 33 17.56 -4.01 5.71
CA THR A 33 18.40 -2.83 5.88
C THR A 33 17.80 -1.77 6.81
N ASP A 34 16.58 -2.00 7.31
CA ASP A 34 15.80 -1.07 8.14
C ASP A 34 15.59 0.30 7.50
N ASN A 35 15.65 0.38 6.16
CA ASN A 35 15.53 1.62 5.42
C ASN A 35 14.11 1.82 4.89
N ILE A 36 13.64 3.06 4.96
CA ILE A 36 12.48 3.53 4.20
C ILE A 36 12.92 3.73 2.75
N ILE A 37 12.32 2.99 1.82
CA ILE A 37 12.65 3.05 0.39
C ILE A 37 11.62 3.83 -0.44
N TRP A 38 10.43 4.03 0.10
CA TRP A 38 9.36 4.81 -0.50
C TRP A 38 8.44 5.38 0.58
N GLN A 39 7.84 6.54 0.31
CA GLN A 39 6.91 7.21 1.21
C GLN A 39 5.84 8.00 0.43
N TYR A 40 4.62 8.02 0.98
CA TYR A 40 3.58 9.01 0.67
C TYR A 40 3.07 9.65 1.96
N GLY A 41 2.72 10.93 1.91
CA GLY A 41 2.53 11.75 3.11
C GLY A 41 3.81 12.47 3.53
N VAL A 42 3.66 13.43 4.44
CA VAL A 42 4.76 14.27 4.93
C VAL A 42 4.84 14.08 6.43
N ASN A 43 6.03 13.72 6.91
CA ASN A 43 6.28 13.47 8.32
C ASN A 43 5.69 14.59 9.19
N ASP A 44 4.89 14.20 10.17
CA ASP A 44 4.35 15.07 11.21
C ASP A 44 3.49 16.23 10.64
N ARG A 45 2.97 16.07 9.40
CA ARG A 45 2.10 17.05 8.74
C ARG A 45 0.78 16.42 8.29
N ARG A 46 -0.17 16.49 9.20
CA ARG A 46 -1.56 16.09 8.97
C ARG A 46 -2.26 16.91 7.89
N GLY A 47 -3.06 16.26 7.05
CA GLY A 47 -3.92 16.95 6.08
C GLY A 47 -4.81 16.01 5.26
N ARG A 48 -5.75 16.59 4.51
CA ARG A 48 -6.67 15.87 3.61
C ARG A 48 -6.61 16.36 2.16
N SER A 49 -5.62 17.19 1.85
CA SER A 49 -5.30 17.60 0.49
C SER A 49 -4.27 16.66 -0.13
N ASP A 50 -4.11 16.71 -1.45
CA ASP A 50 -3.13 15.93 -2.19
C ASP A 50 -1.75 15.96 -1.53
N GLY A 51 -1.12 14.78 -1.43
CA GLY A 51 0.19 14.59 -0.80
C GLY A 51 0.19 14.58 0.73
N LEU A 52 -0.92 14.87 1.41
CA LEU A 52 -1.04 14.78 2.86
C LEU A 52 -1.95 13.64 3.28
N LEU A 53 -1.65 13.05 4.43
CA LEU A 53 -2.50 12.05 5.07
C LEU A 53 -2.95 12.56 6.43
N PHE A 54 -4.01 11.96 6.95
CA PHE A 54 -4.53 12.24 8.27
C PHE A 54 -4.75 10.91 8.96
N ILE A 55 -3.81 10.54 9.83
CA ILE A 55 -3.86 9.31 10.64
C ILE A 55 -4.29 8.11 9.78
N PRO A 56 -3.49 7.74 8.77
CA PRO A 56 -3.83 6.61 7.91
C PRO A 56 -3.86 5.34 8.74
N ASP A 57 -5.03 4.74 8.92
CA ASP A 57 -5.21 3.54 9.77
C ASP A 57 -5.15 2.23 8.96
N GLY A 58 -5.22 2.29 7.63
CA GLY A 58 -5.24 1.10 6.80
C GLY A 58 -4.71 1.32 5.40
N ILE A 59 -4.17 0.25 4.83
CA ILE A 59 -3.70 0.16 3.45
C ILE A 59 -4.23 -1.14 2.84
N ASP A 60 -4.43 -1.12 1.53
CA ASP A 60 -4.71 -2.32 0.74
C ASP A 60 -3.88 -2.29 -0.53
N ILE A 61 -3.46 -3.45 -1.01
CA ILE A 61 -2.64 -3.57 -2.20
C ILE A 61 -3.54 -3.80 -3.40
N LYS A 62 -3.57 -2.85 -4.32
CA LYS A 62 -4.24 -3.03 -5.61
C LYS A 62 -3.51 -4.09 -6.45
N PRO A 63 -4.09 -5.28 -6.68
CA PRO A 63 -3.49 -6.28 -7.54
C PRO A 63 -3.40 -5.81 -9.00
N VAL A 64 -2.46 -6.41 -9.74
CA VAL A 64 -2.22 -6.08 -11.16
C VAL A 64 -3.44 -6.33 -12.05
N ASN A 65 -4.28 -7.31 -11.72
CA ASN A 65 -5.50 -7.68 -12.44
C ASN A 65 -6.78 -7.05 -11.86
N TRP A 66 -6.66 -6.07 -10.96
CA TRP A 66 -7.82 -5.41 -10.38
C TRP A 66 -8.69 -4.75 -11.45
N GLY A 67 -9.96 -5.14 -11.52
CA GLY A 67 -10.91 -4.65 -12.52
C GLY A 67 -10.81 -5.34 -13.89
N VAL A 68 -9.92 -6.32 -14.06
CA VAL A 68 -9.89 -7.16 -15.27
C VAL A 68 -10.93 -8.25 -15.11
N SER A 69 -12.03 -8.15 -15.87
CA SER A 69 -12.96 -9.28 -16.01
C SER A 69 -12.27 -10.41 -16.75
N PRO A 70 -12.39 -11.68 -16.31
CA PRO A 70 -11.93 -12.79 -17.14
C PRO A 70 -12.67 -12.69 -18.48
N ALA A 71 -11.92 -12.69 -19.58
CA ALA A 71 -12.52 -12.76 -20.90
C ALA A 71 -13.47 -13.96 -20.93
N ALA A 72 -14.72 -13.74 -21.34
CA ALA A 72 -15.68 -14.82 -21.45
C ALA A 72 -15.06 -15.92 -22.30
N THR A 73 -14.81 -17.10 -21.71
CA THR A 73 -14.39 -18.28 -22.45
C THR A 73 -15.40 -18.49 -23.57
N PRO A 74 -15.01 -18.42 -24.86
CA PRO A 74 -15.96 -18.65 -25.92
C PRO A 74 -16.53 -20.06 -25.75
N ALA A 75 -17.87 -20.16 -25.75
CA ALA A 75 -18.54 -21.45 -25.65
C ALA A 75 -18.01 -22.37 -26.77
N PRO A 76 -17.77 -23.67 -26.48
CA PRO A 76 -17.32 -24.60 -27.50
C PRO A 76 -18.32 -24.59 -28.66
N SER A 77 -17.85 -24.36 -29.88
CA SER A 77 -18.69 -24.48 -31.07
C SER A 77 -19.17 -25.92 -31.19
N VAL A 78 -20.43 -26.16 -30.87
CA VAL A 78 -21.09 -27.43 -31.20
C VAL A 78 -21.22 -27.46 -32.73
N ARG A 79 -20.52 -28.42 -33.34
CA ARG A 79 -20.72 -28.80 -34.75
C ARG A 79 -21.91 -29.74 -34.87
#